data_AF-A0A831KM57-F1
#
_entry.id   AF-A0A831KM57-F1
#
_cell.length_a   1.000
_cell.length_b   1.000
_cell.length_c   1.000
_cell.angle_alpha   90.00
_cell.angle_beta   90.00
_cell.angle_gamma   90.00
#
_symmetry.space_group_name_H-M   'P 1'
#
loop_
_entity.id
_entity.type
_entity.pdbx_description
1 polymer ?
#
loop_
_entity_poly.entity_id
_entity_poly.type
_entity_poly.pdbx_seq_one_letter_code
_entity_poly.pdbx_strand_id
1 'polypeptide(L)' 'NLTRLSFKIQVEGRYINIGKYLSALENMDRLILIDNVQITGGDQDNRKVQAQILASTFLLKDDDFARSHQGAQ' A
#
# COMPACT_ATOMS: atom_id res chain seq x y z
N ASN A 1 15.93 -13.17 2.59
CA ASN A 1 14.53 -13.61 2.39
C ASN A 1 13.59 -12.42 2.53
N LEU A 2 12.83 -12.07 1.49
CA LEU A 2 11.81 -11.01 1.55
C LEU A 2 10.44 -11.61 1.83
N THR A 3 9.69 -11.04 2.78
CA THR A 3 8.31 -11.43 3.07
C THR A 3 7.38 -10.34 2.56
N ARG A 4 6.49 -10.69 1.64
CA ARG A 4 5.47 -9.77 1.14
C ARG A 4 4.35 -9.63 2.16
N LEU A 5 4.04 -8.39 2.53
CA LEU A 5 2.87 -8.03 3.33
C LEU A 5 1.87 -7.34 2.43
N SER A 6 0.68 -7.93 2.28
CA SER A 6 -0.41 -7.36 1.50
C SER A 6 -1.47 -6.77 2.41
N PHE A 7 -2.04 -5.64 2.00
CA PHE A 7 -3.11 -4.95 2.72
C PHE A 7 -4.15 -4.39 1.76
N LYS A 8 -5.38 -4.27 2.26
CA LYS A 8 -6.52 -3.73 1.52
C LYS A 8 -6.91 -2.40 2.14
N ILE A 9 -6.91 -1.34 1.32
CA ILE A 9 -7.41 -0.01 1.68
C ILE A 9 -8.79 0.16 1.05
N GLN A 10 -9.77 0.59 1.84
CA GLN A 10 -11.09 0.98 1.36
C GLN A 10 -11.34 2.44 1.72
N VAL A 11 -11.56 3.26 0.70
CA VAL A 11 -11.76 4.71 0.86
C VAL A 11 -12.92 5.18 -0.02
N GLU A 12 -13.57 6.26 0.40
CA GLU A 12 -14.65 6.89 -0.34
C GLU A 12 -14.36 8.39 -0.49
N GLY A 13 -14.57 8.93 -1.69
CA GLY A 13 -14.30 10.35 -1.94
C GLY A 13 -14.54 10.75 -3.38
N ARG A 14 -14.23 12.01 -3.70
CA ARG A 14 -14.24 12.50 -5.09
C ARG A 14 -13.19 11.74 -5.91
N TYR A 15 -13.49 11.44 -7.16
CA TYR A 15 -12.57 10.74 -8.06
C TYR A 15 -11.16 11.38 -8.10
N ILE A 16 -11.11 12.71 -8.19
CA ILE A 16 -9.84 13.47 -8.17
C ILE A 16 -9.04 13.27 -6.87
N ASN A 17 -9.71 13.09 -5.73
CA ASN A 17 -9.05 12.88 -4.45
C ASN A 17 -8.55 11.43 -4.32
N ILE A 18 -9.25 10.45 -4.91
CA ILE A 18 -8.74 9.08 -5.01
C ILE A 18 -7.45 9.05 -5.84
N GLY A 19 -7.41 9.76 -6.97
CA GLY A 19 -6.19 9.88 -7.78
C GLY A 19 -5.02 10.52 -7.01
N LYS A 20 -5.29 11.60 -6.26
CA LYS A 20 -4.28 12.22 -5.38
C LYS A 20 -3.79 11.27 -4.30
N TYR A 21 -4.68 10.48 -3.72
CA TYR A 21 -4.33 9.48 -2.70
C TYR A 21 -3.42 8.38 -3.27
N LEU A 22 -3.74 7.85 -4.45
CA LEU A 22 -2.89 6.87 -5.15
C LEU A 22 -1.51 7.44 -5.47
N SER A 23 -1.45 8.66 -6.01
CA SER A 23 -0.18 9.33 -6.28
C SER A 23 0.64 9.54 -5.00
N ALA A 24 0.00 9.86 -3.88
CA ALA A 24 0.70 9.97 -2.59
C ALA A 24 1.27 8.62 -2.12
N LEU A 25 0.56 7.50 -2.33
CA LEU A 25 1.05 6.15 -2.00
C LEU A 25 2.29 5.76 -2.84
N GLU A 26 2.28 6.08 -4.14
CA GLU A 26 3.40 5.79 -5.04
C GLU A 26 4.65 6.65 -4.75
N ASN A 27 4.46 7.86 -4.21
CA ASN A 27 5.53 8.79 -3.86
C ASN A 27 5.97 8.71 -2.39
N MET A 28 5.51 7.71 -1.63
CA MET A 28 6.02 7.52 -0.27
C MET A 28 7.51 7.17 -0.31
N ASP A 29 8.27 7.65 0.67
CA ASP A 29 9.67 7.26 0.91
C ASP A 29 9.77 5.84 1.52
N ARG A 30 8.95 4.92 1.01
CA ARG A 30 8.83 3.51 1.39
C ARG A 30 8.34 2.72 0.18
N LEU A 31 8.81 1.49 0.04
CA LEU A 31 8.36 0.60 -1.02
C LEU A 31 6.91 0.17 -0.80
N ILE A 32 5.99 0.77 -1.56
CA ILE A 32 4.59 0.36 -1.66
C ILE A 32 4.32 -0.02 -3.11
N LEU A 33 3.87 -1.26 -3.34
CA LEU A 33 3.39 -1.71 -4.65
C LEU A 33 1.87 -1.66 -4.67
N ILE A 34 1.30 -0.95 -5.65
CA ILE A 34 -0.14 -0.99 -5.91
C ILE A 34 -0.42 -2.17 -6.82
N ASP A 35 -1.12 -3.17 -6.30
CA ASP A 35 -1.38 -4.44 -7.00
C ASP A 35 -2.65 -4.40 -7.84
N ASN A 36 -3.68 -3.76 -7.29
CA ASN A 36 -4.97 -3.63 -7.97
C ASN A 36 -5.75 -2.46 -7.38
N VAL A 37 -6.49 -1.76 -8.23
CA VAL A 37 -7.42 -0.69 -7.83
C VAL A 37 -8.77 -0.96 -8.46
N GLN A 38 -9.79 -1.11 -7.63
CA GLN A 38 -11.18 -1.21 -8.06
C GLN A 38 -11.92 0.05 -7.61
N ILE A 39 -12.55 0.75 -8.56
CA ILE A 39 -13.37 1.92 -8.28
C ILE A 39 -14.81 1.58 -8.67
N THR A 40 -15.73 1.79 -7.74
CA THR A 40 -17.17 1.55 -7.93
C THR A 40 -17.98 2.78 -7.58
N GLY A 41 -19.17 2.88 -8.20
CA GLY A 41 -20.03 4.04 -8.08
C GLY A 41 -19.58 5.20 -8.97
N GLY A 42 -20.06 6.41 -8.64
CA GLY A 42 -20.05 7.57 -9.52
C GLY A 42 -21.48 7.87 -9.97
N ASP A 43 -22.07 8.92 -9.40
CA ASP A 43 -23.26 9.55 -9.98
C ASP A 43 -22.87 10.25 -11.29
N GLN A 44 -23.84 10.82 -12.02
CA GLN A 44 -23.57 11.54 -13.28
C GLN A 44 -22.52 12.66 -13.16
N ASP A 45 -22.23 13.10 -11.93
CA ASP A 45 -21.26 14.14 -11.62
C ASP A 45 -19.92 13.61 -11.05
N ASN A 46 -19.74 12.29 -10.92
CA ASN A 46 -18.57 11.63 -10.32
C ASN A 46 -18.16 12.23 -8.95
N ARG A 47 -19.12 12.75 -8.17
CA ARG A 47 -18.82 13.50 -6.94
C ARG A 47 -18.35 12.59 -5.81
N LYS A 48 -18.74 11.32 -5.83
CA LYS A 48 -18.35 10.34 -4.82
C LYS A 48 -18.22 8.96 -5.45
N VAL A 49 -17.05 8.36 -5.30
CA VAL A 49 -16.74 6.99 -5.69
C VAL A 49 -16.18 6.25 -4.48
N GLN A 50 -16.36 4.94 -4.46
CA GLN A 50 -15.68 4.05 -3.54
C GLN A 50 -14.49 3.43 -4.26
N ALA A 51 -13.34 3.40 -3.61
CA ALA A 51 -12.14 2.75 -4.14
C ALA A 51 -11.64 1.69 -3.15
N GLN A 52 -11.41 0.49 -3.68
CA GLN A 52 -10.72 -0.59 -3.02
C GLN A 52 -9.34 -0.75 -3.66
N ILE A 53 -8.30 -0.53 -2.87
CA ILE A 53 -6.90 -0.58 -3.29
C ILE A 53 -6.25 -1.78 -2.60
N LEU A 54 -5.74 -2.72 -3.39
CA LEU A 54 -4.85 -3.76 -2.91
C LEU A 54 -3.42 -3.28 -3.12
N ALA A 55 -2.66 -3.28 -2.04
CA ALA A 55 -1.28 -2.87 -2.07
C ALA A 55 -0.43 -3.81 -1.21
N SER A 56 0.87 -3.79 -1.45
CA SER A 56 1.80 -4.60 -0.69
C SER A 56 3.14 -3.91 -0.46
N THR A 57 3.85 -4.37 0.55
CA THR A 57 5.23 -3.98 0.86
C THR A 57 6.05 -5.22 1.19
N PHE A 58 7.35 -5.08 1.35
CA PHE A 58 8.24 -6.18 1.69
C PHE A 58 8.98 -5.89 2.98
N LEU A 59 8.97 -6.88 3.87
CA LEU A 59 9.84 -6.91 5.04
C LEU A 59 11.06 -7.78 4.74
N LEU A 60 12.23 -7.28 5.11
CA LEU A 60 13.43 -8.09 5.26
C LEU A 60 13.23 -8.96 6.51
N LYS A 61 13.34 -10.29 6.35
CA LYS A 61 13.46 -11.17 7.50
C LYS A 61 14.88 -11.05 8.06
N ASP A 62 15.01 -10.44 9.24
CA ASP A 62 16.25 -10.38 10.01
C ASP A 62 16.55 -11.75 10.65
N ASP A 63 16.89 -12.75 9.84
CA ASP A 63 17.51 -13.97 10.38
C ASP A 63 19.01 -13.73 10.70
N ASP A 64 19.63 -12.69 10.13
CA ASP A 64 21.06 -12.39 10.27
C ASP A 64 21.39 -11.37 11.38
N PHE A 65 20.47 -10.45 11.71
CA PHE A 65 20.68 -9.48 12.80
C PHE A 65 20.82 -10.20 14.16
N ALA A 66 19.97 -11.20 14.42
CA ALA A 66 20.01 -12.00 15.64
C ALA A 66 21.30 -12.84 15.79
N ARG A 67 21.90 -13.29 14.69
CA ARG A 67 23.14 -14.10 14.71
C ARG A 67 24.37 -13.24 14.97
N SER A 68 24.40 -11.99 14.48
CA SER A 68 25.53 -11.08 14.70
C SER A 68 25.70 -10.62 16.16
N HIS A 69 24.67 -10.78 16.99
CA HIS A 69 24.70 -10.42 18.42
C HIS A 69 24.78 -11.63 19.39
N GLN A 70 24.74 -12.87 18.90
CA GLN A 70 24.96 -14.07 19.71
C GLN A 70 26.39 -14.62 19.64
N GLY A 71 27.25 -14.09 18.77
CA GLY A 71 28.65 -14.51 18.62
C GLY A 71 29.69 -13.64 19.35
N ALA A 72 29.27 -12.72 20.22
CA ALA A 72 30.16 -11.77 20.91
C ALA A 72 30.08 -11.87 22.45
N GLN A 73 29.97 -13.09 22.98
CA GLN A 73 30.21 -13.41 24.39
C GLN A 73 31.31 -14.45 24.52
#